data_AF-A0A7C6RIK1-F1
#
_entry.id   AF-A0A7C6RIK1-F1
#
_cell.length_a   1.000
_cell.length_b   1.000
_cell.length_c   1.000
_cell.angle_alpha   90.00
_cell.angle_beta   90.00
_cell.angle_gamma   90.00
#
_symmetry.space_group_name_H-M   'P 1'
#
loop_
_entity.id
_entity.type
_entity.pdbx_description
1 polymer ?
#
loop_
_entity_poly.entity_id
_entity_poly.type
_entity_poly.pdbx_seq_one_letter_code
_entity_poly.pdbx_strand_id
1 'polypeptide(L)'
;VKLMVSAMRIANETGGSLAETLERTAGTLRSQHAMELKIRALTAQGKLQAWVVGLLPVFLLWVLARMEPEAMSLLWTTQLGWGVLGAVIVMELIGVLLIRRIVAIDI
;
A
#
# COMPACT_ATOMS: atom_id res chain seq x y z
N VAL A 1 -57.79 9.42 -23.24
CA VAL A 1 -57.07 10.40 -22.41
C VAL A 1 -56.47 9.79 -21.13
N LYS A 2 -57.24 9.13 -20.23
CA LYS A 2 -56.71 8.50 -19.00
C LYS A 2 -55.55 7.50 -19.21
N LEU A 3 -55.61 6.68 -20.26
CA LEU A 3 -54.54 5.73 -20.60
C LEU A 3 -53.26 6.44 -21.07
N MET A 4 -53.38 7.55 -21.82
CA MET A 4 -52.24 8.34 -22.30
C MET A 4 -51.52 9.03 -21.14
N VAL A 5 -52.28 9.56 -20.18
CA VAL A 5 -51.73 10.14 -18.94
C VAL A 5 -51.00 9.08 -18.11
N SER A 6 -51.54 7.87 -18.02
CA SER A 6 -50.91 6.76 -17.27
C SER A 6 -49.61 6.29 -17.94
N ALA A 7 -49.61 6.15 -19.26
CA ALA A 7 -48.41 5.77 -20.03
C ALA A 7 -47.30 6.82 -19.95
N MET A 8 -47.64 8.12 -20.05
CA MET A 8 -46.68 9.21 -19.86
C MET A 8 -46.11 9.23 -18.44
N ARG A 9 -46.94 8.95 -17.44
CA ARG A 9 -46.51 8.90 -16.04
C ARG A 9 -45.54 7.74 -15.78
N ILE A 10 -45.81 6.56 -16.31
CA ILE A 10 -44.90 5.39 -16.23
C ILE A 10 -43.58 5.68 -16.96
N ALA A 11 -43.62 6.28 -18.16
CA ALA A 11 -42.42 6.65 -18.89
C ALA A 11 -41.56 7.68 -18.12
N ASN A 12 -42.18 8.62 -17.42
CA ASN A 12 -41.49 9.62 -16.60
C ASN A 12 -40.97 9.06 -15.27
N GLU A 13 -41.73 8.19 -14.60
CA GLU A 13 -41.28 7.49 -13.38
C GLU A 13 -40.11 6.56 -13.68
N THR A 14 -40.15 5.84 -14.81
CA THR A 14 -39.05 4.96 -15.24
C THR A 14 -37.83 5.75 -15.72
N GLY A 15 -38.02 6.76 -16.56
CA GLY A 15 -36.93 7.60 -17.08
C GLY A 15 -36.27 8.46 -16.00
N GLY A 16 -37.07 9.06 -15.10
CA GLY A 16 -36.58 9.84 -13.98
C GLY A 16 -35.83 9.00 -12.94
N SER A 17 -36.33 7.80 -12.62
CA SER A 17 -35.67 6.87 -11.69
C SER A 17 -34.34 6.34 -12.23
N LEU A 18 -34.24 6.08 -13.54
CA LEU A 18 -32.99 5.68 -14.18
C LEU A 18 -31.97 6.81 -14.17
N ALA A 19 -32.38 8.04 -14.49
CA ALA A 19 -31.50 9.21 -14.42
C ALA A 19 -30.95 9.41 -13.00
N GLU A 20 -31.80 9.30 -11.96
CA GLU A 20 -31.38 9.39 -10.56
C GLU A 20 -30.42 8.26 -10.16
N THR A 21 -30.67 7.03 -10.62
CA THR A 21 -29.81 5.87 -10.32
C THR A 21 -28.45 5.98 -11.03
N LEU A 22 -28.43 6.47 -12.27
CA LEU A 22 -27.18 6.75 -13.00
C LEU A 22 -26.39 7.86 -12.34
N GLU A 23 -27.04 8.94 -11.89
CA GLU A 23 -26.40 10.03 -11.15
C GLU A 23 -25.73 9.51 -9.85
N ARG A 24 -26.46 8.69 -9.08
CA ARG A 24 -25.93 8.02 -7.87
C ARG A 24 -24.75 7.12 -8.17
N THR A 25 -24.84 6.33 -9.23
CA THR A 25 -23.78 5.41 -9.65
C THR A 25 -22.55 6.19 -10.11
N ALA A 26 -22.73 7.25 -10.90
CA ALA A 26 -21.65 8.15 -11.32
C ALA A 26 -21.00 8.85 -10.11
N GLY A 27 -21.78 9.21 -9.09
CA GLY A 27 -21.25 9.71 -7.82
C GLY A 27 -20.38 8.68 -7.10
N THR A 28 -20.83 7.43 -7.06
CA THR A 28 -20.11 6.32 -6.42
C THR A 28 -18.84 5.94 -7.18
N LEU A 29 -18.86 5.96 -8.51
CA LEU A 29 -17.67 5.72 -9.33
C LEU A 29 -16.60 6.80 -9.10
N ARG A 30 -17.00 8.08 -9.03
CA ARG A 30 -16.06 9.17 -8.71
C ARG A 30 -15.46 9.02 -7.31
N SER A 31 -16.25 8.62 -6.31
CA SER A 31 -15.72 8.41 -4.96
C SER A 31 -14.78 7.21 -4.89
N GLN A 32 -15.06 6.13 -5.60
CA GLN A 32 -14.15 4.98 -5.74
C GLN A 32 -12.83 5.38 -6.39
N HIS A 33 -12.86 6.13 -7.50
CA HIS A 33 -11.64 6.63 -8.14
C HIS A 33 -10.81 7.53 -7.21
N ALA A 34 -11.47 8.44 -6.47
CA ALA A 34 -10.77 9.27 -5.49
C ALA A 34 -10.12 8.43 -4.37
N MET A 35 -10.80 7.37 -3.92
CA MET A 35 -10.27 6.43 -2.92
C MET A 35 -9.08 5.65 -3.46
N GLU A 36 -9.14 5.15 -4.70
CA GLU A 36 -8.04 4.43 -5.35
C GLU A 36 -6.79 5.31 -5.45
N LEU A 37 -6.94 6.56 -5.88
CA LEU A 37 -5.83 7.53 -5.93
C LEU A 37 -5.22 7.77 -4.54
N LYS A 38 -6.07 7.86 -3.51
CA LYS A 38 -5.62 8.02 -2.12
C LYS A 38 -4.87 6.80 -1.62
N ILE A 39 -5.36 5.58 -1.89
CA ILE A 39 -4.68 4.32 -1.55
C ILE A 39 -3.32 4.29 -2.24
N ARG A 40 -3.27 4.55 -3.56
CA ARG A 40 -2.01 4.56 -4.32
C ARG A 40 -0.98 5.53 -3.74
N ALA A 41 -1.40 6.74 -3.35
CA ALA A 41 -0.54 7.73 -2.74
C ALA A 41 -0.01 7.29 -1.37
N LEU A 42 -0.90 6.77 -0.49
CA LEU A 42 -0.51 6.27 0.83
C LEU A 42 0.40 5.05 0.75
N THR A 43 0.11 4.12 -0.16
CA THR A 43 0.95 2.95 -0.44
C THR A 43 2.32 3.38 -0.96
N ALA A 44 2.41 4.39 -1.83
CA ALA A 44 3.68 4.94 -2.29
C ALA A 44 4.50 5.57 -1.14
N GLN A 45 3.87 6.34 -0.26
CA GLN A 45 4.50 6.89 0.93
C GLN A 45 5.01 5.78 1.87
N GLY A 46 4.19 4.76 2.12
CA GLY A 46 4.56 3.61 2.95
C GLY A 46 5.75 2.83 2.37
N LYS A 47 5.80 2.63 1.05
CA LYS A 47 6.95 1.99 0.37
C LYS A 47 8.24 2.78 0.58
N LEU A 48 8.20 4.10 0.43
CA LEU A 48 9.38 4.94 0.65
C LEU A 48 9.87 4.84 2.09
N GLN A 49 8.97 4.91 3.07
CA GLN A 49 9.35 4.75 4.48
C GLN A 49 9.96 3.37 4.75
N ALA A 50 9.38 2.31 4.17
CA ALA A 50 9.88 0.96 4.34
C ALA A 50 11.27 0.76 3.71
N TRP A 51 11.54 1.39 2.56
CA TRP A 51 12.89 1.43 1.99
C TRP A 51 13.89 2.18 2.87
N VAL A 52 13.50 3.33 3.40
CA VAL A 52 14.37 4.10 4.32
C VAL A 52 14.71 3.25 5.54
N VAL A 53 13.72 2.62 6.17
CA VAL A 53 13.92 1.81 7.39
C VAL A 53 14.70 0.53 7.09
N GLY A 54 14.40 -0.20 6.01
CA GLY A 54 15.13 -1.41 5.63
C GLY A 54 16.58 -1.16 5.21
N LEU A 55 16.92 0.07 4.80
CA LEU A 55 18.32 0.43 4.55
C LEU A 55 19.08 0.75 5.85
N LEU A 56 18.40 1.02 6.97
CA LEU A 56 19.04 1.44 8.22
C LEU A 56 20.05 0.42 8.75
N PRO A 57 19.77 -0.90 8.82
CA PRO A 57 20.74 -1.84 9.37
C PRO A 57 22.02 -1.90 8.54
N VAL A 58 21.91 -1.84 7.21
CA VAL A 58 23.06 -1.80 6.30
C VAL A 58 23.85 -0.51 6.49
N PHE A 59 23.17 0.63 6.59
CA PHE A 59 23.80 1.91 6.82
C PHE A 59 24.52 1.97 8.18
N LEU A 60 23.86 1.52 9.25
CA LEU A 60 24.44 1.46 10.59
C LEU A 60 25.65 0.52 10.64
N LEU A 61 25.58 -0.63 9.99
CA LEU A 61 26.73 -1.55 9.91
C LEU A 61 27.93 -0.87 9.23
N TRP A 62 27.70 -0.09 8.16
CA TRP A 62 28.76 0.66 7.47
C TRP A 62 29.36 1.79 8.31
N VAL A 63 28.52 2.53 9.05
CA VAL A 63 28.97 3.62 9.94
C VAL A 63 29.73 3.04 11.13
N LEU A 64 29.14 2.07 11.83
CA LEU A 64 29.74 1.45 13.02
C LEU A 64 31.02 0.68 12.68
N ALA A 65 31.14 0.11 11.49
CA ALA A 65 32.40 -0.51 11.06
C ALA A 65 33.58 0.47 10.99
N ARG A 66 33.32 1.77 10.85
CA ARG A 66 34.35 2.81 10.88
C ARG A 66 34.52 3.44 12.25
N MET A 67 33.42 3.63 12.99
CA MET A 67 33.47 4.28 14.30
C MET A 67 33.99 3.32 15.38
N GLU A 68 33.58 2.06 15.34
CA GLU A 68 33.85 1.04 16.37
C GLU A 68 34.37 -0.27 15.73
N PRO A 69 35.55 -0.24 15.09
CA PRO A 69 36.07 -1.38 14.34
C PRO A 69 36.34 -2.61 15.20
N GLU A 70 36.77 -2.45 16.46
CA GLU A 70 36.97 -3.58 17.38
C GLU A 70 35.67 -4.31 17.69
N ALA A 71 34.60 -3.57 18.02
CA ALA A 71 33.28 -4.17 18.28
C ALA A 71 32.68 -4.83 17.04
N MET A 72 32.83 -4.21 15.86
CA MET A 72 32.33 -4.78 14.61
C MET A 72 33.13 -6.00 14.13
N SER A 73 34.40 -6.11 14.50
CA SER A 73 35.21 -7.31 14.19
C SER A 73 34.64 -8.59 14.83
N LEU A 74 33.96 -8.47 15.98
CA LEU A 74 33.31 -9.59 16.66
C LEU A 74 32.15 -10.18 15.85
N LEU A 75 31.48 -9.38 15.02
CA LEU A 75 30.41 -9.86 14.14
C LEU A 75 30.92 -10.90 13.13
N TRP A 76 32.17 -10.76 12.69
CA TRP A 76 32.78 -11.62 11.67
C TRP A 76 33.58 -12.78 12.26
N THR A 77 34.11 -12.62 13.47
CA THR A 77 35.03 -13.57 14.09
C THR A 77 34.35 -14.55 15.06
N THR A 78 33.19 -14.19 15.62
CA THR A 78 32.50 -15.02 16.62
C THR A 78 31.29 -15.74 16.04
N GLN A 79 31.00 -16.95 16.55
CA GLN A 79 29.79 -17.71 16.16
C GLN A 79 28.49 -16.95 16.47
N LEU A 80 28.47 -16.20 17.58
CA LEU A 80 27.35 -15.33 17.94
C LEU A 80 27.16 -14.20 16.91
N GLY A 81 28.25 -13.61 16.42
CA GLY A 81 28.23 -12.58 15.38
C GLY A 81 27.55 -13.04 14.10
N TRP A 82 27.91 -14.24 13.62
CA TRP A 82 27.25 -14.88 12.48
C TRP A 82 25.76 -15.16 12.73
N GLY A 83 25.40 -15.54 13.95
CA GLY A 83 23.99 -15.70 14.36
C GLY A 83 23.20 -14.40 14.29
N VAL A 84 23.77 -13.29 14.78
CA VAL A 84 23.16 -11.95 14.72
C VAL A 84 23.00 -11.47 13.28
N LEU A 85 24.04 -11.61 12.45
CA LEU A 85 23.96 -11.27 11.02
C LEU A 85 22.88 -12.09 10.29
N GLY A 86 22.80 -13.39 10.58
CA GLY A 86 21.74 -14.26 10.06
C GLY A 86 20.34 -13.78 10.47
N ALA A 87 20.15 -13.44 11.75
CA ALA A 87 18.88 -12.92 12.24
C ALA A 87 18.47 -11.60 11.58
N VAL A 88 19.42 -10.68 11.39
CA VAL A 88 19.20 -9.41 10.67
C VAL A 88 18.76 -9.68 9.23
N ILE A 89 19.46 -10.55 8.51
CA ILE A 89 19.11 -10.89 7.12
C ILE A 89 17.71 -11.50 7.04
N VAL A 90 17.36 -12.41 7.95
CA VAL A 90 16.02 -13.03 7.98
C VAL A 90 14.94 -11.98 8.24
N MET A 91 15.15 -11.08 9.20
CA MET A 91 14.20 -10.01 9.48
C MET A 91 14.03 -9.05 8.30
N GLU A 92 15.12 -8.66 7.64
CA GLU A 92 15.08 -7.84 6.43
C GLU A 92 14.32 -8.53 5.30
N LEU A 93 14.59 -9.83 5.07
CA LEU A 93 13.86 -10.61 4.06
C LEU A 93 12.37 -10.68 4.35
N ILE A 94 11.97 -10.90 5.62
CA ILE A 94 10.57 -10.88 6.03
C ILE A 94 9.96 -9.51 5.75
N GLY A 95 10.66 -8.43 6.12
CA GLY A 95 10.24 -7.05 5.85
C GLY A 95 9.98 -6.81 4.36
N VAL A 96 10.94 -7.17 3.51
CA VAL A 96 10.82 -7.03 2.04
C VAL A 96 9.66 -7.85 1.48
N LEU A 97 9.44 -9.07 1.97
CA LEU A 97 8.32 -9.91 1.55
C LEU A 97 6.97 -9.30 1.94
N LEU A 98 6.85 -8.73 3.14
CA LEU A 98 5.65 -8.05 3.59
C LEU A 98 5.36 -6.82 2.73
N ILE A 99 6.38 -5.99 2.44
CA ILE A 99 6.24 -4.82 1.56
C ILE A 99 5.77 -5.26 0.18
N ARG A 100 6.40 -6.29 -0.41
CA ARG A 100 5.98 -6.84 -1.72
C ARG A 100 4.53 -7.29 -1.71
N ARG A 101 4.08 -7.94 -0.64
CA ARG A 101 2.69 -8.39 -0.50
C ARG A 101 1.71 -7.22 -0.40
N ILE A 102 2.07 -6.15 0.32
CA ILE A 102 1.26 -4.92 0.40
C ILE A 102 1.17 -4.23 -0.96
N VAL A 103 2.28 -4.17 -1.71
CA VAL A 103 2.33 -3.58 -3.05
C VAL A 103 1.47 -4.34 -4.06
N ALA A 104 1.44 -5.66 -3.98
CA ALA A 104 0.76 -6.52 -4.94
C ALA A 104 -0.78 -6.43 -4.86
N ILE A 105 -1.35 -5.79 -3.83
CA ILE A 105 -2.81 -5.68 -3.64
C ILE A 105 -3.45 -4.65 -4.61
N ASP A 106 -2.64 -3.80 -5.28
CA ASP A 106 -3.12 -2.75 -6.19
C ASP A 106 -3.05 -3.11 -7.69
N ILE A 107 -3.09 -4.41 -8.06
CA ILE A 107 -3.25 -4.88 -9.46
C ILE A 107 -4.34 -5.93 -9.55
#